data_AF-K1TQ91-F1
#
_entry.id   AF-K1TQ91-F1
#
_cell.length_a   1.000
_cell.length_b   1.000
_cell.length_c   1.000
_cell.angle_alpha   90.00
_cell.angle_beta   90.00
_cell.angle_gamma   90.00
#
_symmetry.space_group_name_H-M   'P 1'
#
loop_
_entity.id
_entity.type
_entity.pdbx_description
1 polymer ?
#
loop_
_entity_poly.entity_id
_entity_poly.type
_entity_poly.pdbx_seq_one_letter_code
_entity_poly.pdbx_strand_id
1 'polypeptide(L)'
;VFKALKLGYPTKVQGSSTLLLSESAPSAQRIKFVFPARDNMPKVAMPEVEVYWYDGGLLPIRPEGLPAGKDLNDQGGCAIFYGTKDTLICGCYGVNPYLLSGRVPEAPKVLREVKESHQMDWVRACKEDADDRTPAASDFSEAGPFNEMVAMGVLAVRLQGLNQELHWDGDNMRFTNIPAEAQIRSVIKDGFHITDGHPTFDKTWTDPVNANEFAQELIKH
;
A
#
# COMPACT_ATOMS: atom_id res chain seq x y z
N VAL A 1 -9.13 -2.25 2.52
CA VAL A 1 -9.15 -1.80 1.11
C VAL A 1 -9.08 -2.98 0.14
N PHE A 2 -7.99 -3.76 0.14
CA PHE A 2 -7.74 -4.90 -0.76
C PHE A 2 -8.95 -5.85 -0.93
N LYS A 3 -9.35 -6.54 0.14
CA LYS A 3 -10.52 -7.45 0.15
C LYS A 3 -11.83 -6.75 -0.21
N ALA A 4 -12.07 -5.57 0.38
CA ALA A 4 -13.31 -4.82 0.20
C ALA A 4 -13.54 -4.38 -1.26
N LEU A 5 -12.46 -4.10 -2.01
CA LEU A 5 -12.52 -3.70 -3.41
C LEU A 5 -12.20 -4.83 -4.39
N LYS A 6 -12.10 -6.09 -3.91
CA LYS A 6 -11.72 -7.28 -4.69
C LYS A 6 -10.48 -6.99 -5.56
N LEU A 7 -9.45 -6.42 -4.96
CA LEU A 7 -8.23 -6.13 -5.68
C LEU A 7 -7.46 -7.43 -5.95
N GLY A 8 -6.79 -7.47 -7.09
CA GLY A 8 -5.76 -8.46 -7.41
C GLY A 8 -4.43 -7.75 -7.60
N TYR A 9 -3.75 -7.98 -8.72
CA TYR A 9 -2.54 -7.25 -9.06
C TYR A 9 -2.84 -5.85 -9.63
N PRO A 10 -2.06 -4.82 -9.26
CA PRO A 10 -2.09 -3.55 -9.96
C PRO A 10 -1.50 -3.74 -11.37
N THR A 11 -1.93 -2.96 -12.35
CA THR A 11 -1.29 -2.91 -13.68
C THR A 11 -0.20 -1.85 -13.75
N LYS A 12 -0.25 -0.87 -12.84
CA LYS A 12 0.72 0.23 -12.78
C LYS A 12 1.00 0.62 -11.33
N VAL A 13 2.23 1.05 -11.08
CA VAL A 13 2.64 1.54 -9.78
C VAL A 13 3.66 2.68 -9.91
N GLN A 14 3.59 3.65 -9.01
CA GLN A 14 4.56 4.72 -8.89
C GLN A 14 4.81 5.01 -7.41
N GLY A 15 6.08 5.00 -7.01
CA GLY A 15 6.52 5.29 -5.64
C GLY A 15 7.37 6.56 -5.58
N SER A 16 7.32 7.24 -4.44
CA SER A 16 8.24 8.32 -4.09
C SER A 16 8.45 8.33 -2.59
N SER A 17 9.65 8.66 -2.12
CA SER A 17 9.95 8.69 -0.69
C SER A 17 10.88 9.83 -0.28
N THR A 18 11.07 10.01 1.03
CA THR A 18 12.27 10.65 1.58
C THR A 18 13.53 9.90 1.15
N LEU A 19 14.70 10.39 1.56
CA LEU A 19 15.98 9.74 1.26
C LEU A 19 15.91 8.22 1.45
N LEU A 20 16.24 7.49 0.38
CA LEU A 20 16.22 6.03 0.37
C LEU A 20 17.64 5.50 0.61
N LEU A 21 17.83 4.87 1.75
CA LEU A 21 19.07 4.18 2.09
C LEU A 21 19.05 2.73 1.55
N SER A 22 20.21 2.13 1.34
CA SER A 22 20.30 0.73 0.88
C SER A 22 19.73 -0.24 1.91
N GLU A 23 20.06 -0.02 3.19
CA GLU A 23 19.80 -0.94 4.31
C GLU A 23 18.51 -0.66 5.09
N SER A 24 17.77 0.42 4.79
CA SER A 24 16.58 0.78 5.56
C SER A 24 15.45 1.33 4.71
N ALA A 25 14.23 1.20 5.23
CA ALA A 25 13.08 1.89 4.67
C ALA A 25 13.22 3.42 4.80
N PRO A 26 12.62 4.20 3.89
CA PRO A 26 12.56 5.65 4.03
C PRO A 26 11.74 6.04 5.26
N SER A 27 11.97 7.24 5.81
CA SER A 27 11.18 7.78 6.92
C SER A 27 9.73 8.07 6.51
N ALA A 28 9.49 8.40 5.24
CA ALA A 28 8.15 8.53 4.68
C ALA A 28 8.12 8.23 3.18
N GLN A 29 7.01 7.67 2.70
CA GLN A 29 6.77 7.37 1.30
C GLN A 29 5.30 7.56 0.92
N ARG A 30 5.09 7.73 -0.37
CA ARG A 30 3.78 7.70 -1.02
C ARG A 30 3.86 6.79 -2.22
N ILE A 31 2.85 5.94 -2.37
CA ILE A 31 2.71 5.03 -3.50
C ILE A 31 1.36 5.26 -4.15
N LYS A 32 1.32 5.29 -5.48
CA LYS A 32 0.13 5.21 -6.30
C LYS A 32 0.10 3.84 -6.97
N PHE A 33 -0.96 3.09 -6.76
CA PHE A 33 -1.28 1.87 -7.50
C PHE A 33 -2.46 2.14 -8.43
N VAL A 34 -2.45 1.54 -9.61
CA VAL A 34 -3.61 1.48 -10.50
C VAL A 34 -4.03 0.04 -10.66
N PHE A 35 -5.24 -0.28 -10.25
CA PHE A 35 -5.83 -1.61 -10.41
C PHE A 35 -6.83 -1.59 -11.56
N PRO A 36 -6.84 -2.62 -12.42
CA PRO A 36 -7.72 -2.67 -13.58
C PRO A 36 -9.19 -2.72 -13.16
N ALA A 37 -10.11 -2.63 -14.12
CA ALA A 37 -11.53 -2.88 -13.86
C ALA A 37 -11.75 -4.33 -13.38
N ARG A 38 -12.76 -4.53 -12.53
CA ARG A 38 -13.19 -5.82 -11.98
C ARG A 38 -14.69 -5.99 -12.22
N ASP A 39 -15.19 -7.19 -11.94
CA ASP A 39 -16.63 -7.46 -11.97
C ASP A 39 -17.39 -6.56 -10.99
N ASN A 40 -18.51 -6.01 -11.47
CA ASN A 40 -19.38 -5.18 -10.66
C ASN A 40 -19.95 -5.98 -9.48
N MET A 41 -20.08 -5.31 -8.33
CA MET A 41 -20.88 -5.80 -7.22
C MET A 41 -22.33 -5.33 -7.39
N PRO A 42 -23.32 -5.96 -6.71
CA PRO A 42 -24.74 -5.65 -6.92
C PRO A 42 -25.12 -4.16 -6.82
N LYS A 43 -24.38 -3.35 -6.06
CA LYS A 43 -24.65 -1.92 -5.85
C LYS A 43 -23.44 -1.01 -6.13
N VAL A 44 -22.32 -1.56 -6.56
CA VAL A 44 -21.05 -0.82 -6.71
C VAL A 44 -20.40 -1.25 -8.01
N ALA A 45 -20.24 -0.30 -8.94
CA ALA A 45 -19.42 -0.52 -10.12
C ALA A 45 -17.95 -0.63 -9.72
N MET A 46 -17.19 -1.48 -10.39
CA MET A 46 -15.77 -1.72 -10.06
C MET A 46 -14.87 -1.34 -11.25
N PRO A 47 -14.91 -0.09 -11.74
CA PRO A 47 -14.01 0.36 -12.81
C PRO A 47 -12.55 0.35 -12.31
N GLU A 48 -11.61 0.65 -13.20
CA GLU A 48 -10.23 0.94 -12.82
C GLU A 48 -10.20 1.87 -11.60
N VAL A 49 -9.36 1.55 -10.63
CA VAL A 49 -9.27 2.29 -9.37
C VAL A 49 -7.83 2.62 -9.03
N GLU A 50 -7.61 3.87 -8.66
CA GLU A 50 -6.35 4.30 -8.10
C GLU A 50 -6.37 4.14 -6.59
N VAL A 51 -5.34 3.52 -6.03
CA VAL A 51 -5.13 3.41 -4.59
C VAL A 51 -3.87 4.18 -4.24
N TYR A 52 -4.02 5.18 -3.39
CA TYR A 52 -2.91 5.95 -2.85
C TYR A 52 -2.60 5.46 -1.44
N TRP A 53 -1.34 5.08 -1.22
CA TRP A 53 -0.83 4.69 0.09
C TRP A 53 0.14 5.76 0.58
N TYR A 54 0.01 6.13 1.85
CA TYR A 54 0.87 7.12 2.52
C TYR A 54 1.35 6.53 3.84
N ASP A 55 2.60 6.78 4.19
CA ASP A 55 3.15 6.47 5.52
C ASP A 55 4.12 7.57 6.00
N GLY A 56 4.71 7.38 7.17
CA GLY A 56 5.74 8.29 7.69
C GLY A 56 5.24 9.71 8.02
N GLY A 57 3.95 9.84 8.33
CA GLY A 57 3.31 11.14 8.63
C GLY A 57 2.82 11.90 7.40
N LEU A 58 3.03 11.37 6.18
CA LEU A 58 2.39 11.91 4.99
C LEU A 58 0.90 11.61 5.02
N LEU A 59 0.11 12.59 4.60
CA LEU A 59 -1.34 12.47 4.46
C LEU A 59 -1.75 12.91 3.05
N PRO A 60 -2.88 12.42 2.52
CA PRO A 60 -3.48 13.03 1.35
C PRO A 60 -3.88 14.47 1.66
N ILE A 61 -4.11 15.25 0.61
CA ILE A 61 -4.84 16.51 0.77
C ILE A 61 -6.18 16.20 1.46
N ARG A 62 -6.56 17.04 2.44
CA ARG A 62 -7.79 16.85 3.20
C ARG A 62 -8.97 16.76 2.21
N PRO A 63 -9.78 15.69 2.27
CA PRO A 63 -10.96 15.56 1.43
C PRO A 63 -11.87 16.77 1.55
N GLU A 64 -12.48 17.17 0.44
CA GLU A 64 -13.51 18.20 0.44
C GLU A 64 -14.66 17.80 1.38
N GLY A 65 -15.14 18.75 2.20
CA GLY A 65 -16.20 18.51 3.18
C GLY A 65 -15.73 17.89 4.50
N LEU A 66 -14.45 17.49 4.64
CA LEU A 66 -13.91 17.05 5.93
C LEU A 66 -13.87 18.24 6.91
N PRO A 67 -14.52 18.14 8.09
CA PRO A 67 -14.53 19.26 9.05
C PRO A 67 -13.13 19.70 9.46
N ALA A 68 -12.97 21.01 9.69
CA ALA A 68 -11.74 21.58 10.22
C ALA A 68 -11.42 20.93 11.58
N GLY A 69 -10.14 20.63 11.81
CA GLY A 69 -9.68 19.99 13.05
C GLY A 69 -10.01 18.49 13.19
N LYS A 70 -10.76 17.88 12.27
CA LYS A 70 -10.99 16.42 12.30
C LYS A 70 -9.68 15.68 12.01
N ASP A 71 -9.21 14.91 12.98
CA ASP A 71 -8.06 14.03 12.80
C ASP A 71 -8.44 12.84 11.89
N LEU A 72 -7.54 12.52 10.98
CA LEU A 72 -7.64 11.37 10.07
C LEU A 72 -6.92 10.14 10.65
N ASN A 73 -6.19 10.28 11.74
CA ASN A 73 -5.60 9.16 12.45
C ASN A 73 -6.60 8.61 13.48
N ASP A 74 -7.29 7.52 13.14
CA ASP A 74 -8.15 6.78 14.07
C ASP A 74 -7.63 5.35 14.23
N GLN A 75 -7.08 5.03 15.41
CA GLN A 75 -6.39 3.77 15.71
C GLN A 75 -5.16 3.46 14.83
N GLY A 76 -4.42 4.49 14.41
CA GLY A 76 -3.16 4.33 13.68
C GLY A 76 -3.24 4.65 12.18
N GLY A 77 -4.38 5.12 11.69
CA GLY A 77 -4.53 5.61 10.32
C GLY A 77 -5.98 5.76 9.87
N CYS A 78 -6.21 5.89 8.57
CA CYS A 78 -7.53 5.78 7.96
C CYS A 78 -7.46 5.22 6.54
N ALA A 79 -8.62 4.81 6.04
CA ALA A 79 -8.87 4.61 4.62
C ALA A 79 -9.97 5.57 4.16
N ILE A 80 -9.76 6.16 2.98
CA ILE A 80 -10.68 7.13 2.37
C ILE A 80 -11.15 6.54 1.04
N PHE A 81 -12.46 6.42 0.88
CA PHE A 81 -13.10 5.95 -0.34
C PHE A 81 -13.90 7.10 -0.96
N TYR A 82 -13.46 7.54 -2.13
CA TYR A 82 -14.13 8.59 -2.89
C TYR A 82 -15.20 7.96 -3.79
N GLY A 83 -16.47 8.19 -3.46
CA GLY A 83 -17.61 7.74 -4.25
C GLY A 83 -18.26 8.88 -5.02
N THR A 84 -19.09 8.53 -6.00
CA THR A 84 -19.85 9.51 -6.80
C THR A 84 -20.98 10.20 -6.02
N LYS A 85 -21.40 9.64 -4.88
CA LYS A 85 -22.46 10.16 -4.02
C LYS A 85 -21.96 10.73 -2.71
N ASP A 86 -20.78 10.29 -2.26
CA ASP A 86 -20.24 10.62 -0.95
C ASP A 86 -18.81 10.13 -0.80
N THR A 87 -18.13 10.61 0.23
CA THR A 87 -16.82 10.11 0.66
C THR A 87 -16.98 9.35 1.96
N LEU A 88 -16.62 8.06 1.95
CA LEU A 88 -16.58 7.21 3.13
C LEU A 88 -15.17 7.25 3.72
N ILE A 89 -15.08 7.54 5.01
CA ILE A 89 -13.83 7.50 5.77
C ILE A 89 -14.01 6.53 6.92
N CYS A 90 -13.02 5.66 7.14
CA CYS A 90 -12.95 4.79 8.30
C CYS A 90 -11.53 4.79 8.86
N GLY A 91 -11.39 4.55 10.17
CA GLY A 91 -10.09 4.41 10.82
C GLY A 91 -9.34 3.16 10.39
N CYS A 92 -8.21 2.92 11.06
CA CYS A 92 -7.41 1.72 10.89
C CYS A 92 -8.28 0.46 11.04
N TYR A 93 -8.05 -0.55 10.19
CA TYR A 93 -8.86 -1.77 10.13
C TYR A 93 -10.37 -1.58 9.87
N GLY A 94 -10.80 -0.41 9.39
CA GLY A 94 -12.20 -0.15 9.05
C GLY A 94 -13.07 0.25 10.24
N VAL A 95 -12.47 0.62 11.38
CA VAL A 95 -13.19 1.07 12.57
C VAL A 95 -13.88 2.41 12.33
N ASN A 96 -14.97 2.66 13.07
CA ASN A 96 -15.70 3.94 13.11
C ASN A 96 -15.96 4.59 11.73
N PRO A 97 -16.59 3.88 10.76
CA PRO A 97 -16.86 4.44 9.45
C PRO A 97 -17.85 5.62 9.54
N TYR A 98 -17.62 6.66 8.75
CA TYR A 98 -18.53 7.80 8.60
C TYR A 98 -18.53 8.34 7.17
N LEU A 99 -19.65 8.95 6.78
CA LEU A 99 -19.80 9.64 5.50
C LEU A 99 -19.66 11.15 5.72
N LEU A 100 -18.99 11.85 4.80
CA LEU A 100 -18.81 13.30 4.90
C LEU A 100 -20.13 14.08 4.79
N SER A 101 -21.15 13.51 4.13
CA SER A 101 -22.50 14.08 4.14
C SER A 101 -23.21 14.06 5.50
N GLY A 102 -22.66 13.37 6.51
CA GLY A 102 -23.30 13.16 7.81
C GLY A 102 -24.32 12.02 7.84
N ARG A 103 -24.58 11.35 6.70
CA ARG A 103 -25.39 10.14 6.67
C ARG A 103 -24.70 9.01 7.45
N VAL A 104 -25.49 8.18 8.10
CA VAL A 104 -24.99 6.99 8.80
C VAL A 104 -24.72 5.89 7.75
N PRO A 105 -23.48 5.35 7.65
CA PRO A 105 -23.24 4.19 6.81
C PRO A 105 -24.03 2.99 7.32
N GLU A 106 -24.86 2.40 6.46
CA GLU A 106 -25.60 1.17 6.75
C GLU A 106 -25.19 0.08 5.77
N ALA A 107 -24.70 -1.05 6.29
CA ALA A 107 -24.28 -2.19 5.49
C ALA A 107 -24.79 -3.50 6.11
N PRO A 108 -25.25 -4.46 5.29
CA PRO A 108 -25.61 -5.78 5.79
C PRO A 108 -24.38 -6.50 6.35
N LYS A 109 -24.57 -7.35 7.36
CA LYS A 109 -23.52 -8.24 7.86
C LYS A 109 -23.25 -9.33 6.83
N VAL A 110 -22.09 -9.25 6.18
CA VAL A 110 -21.69 -10.20 5.12
C VAL A 110 -20.43 -10.98 5.47
N LEU A 111 -19.73 -10.62 6.55
CA LEU A 111 -18.51 -11.28 7.01
C LEU A 111 -18.67 -11.78 8.44
N ARG A 112 -17.98 -12.87 8.76
CA ARG A 112 -17.86 -13.37 10.13
C ARG A 112 -17.07 -12.36 10.98
N GLU A 113 -17.66 -11.94 12.09
CA GLU A 113 -16.99 -11.07 13.06
C GLU A 113 -16.17 -11.92 14.04
N VAL A 114 -14.86 -11.66 14.13
CA VAL A 114 -13.98 -12.26 15.14
C VAL A 114 -14.25 -11.60 16.50
N LYS A 115 -14.54 -12.39 17.53
CA LYS A 115 -15.00 -11.89 18.85
C LYS A 115 -13.89 -11.64 19.87
N GLU A 116 -12.76 -12.35 19.78
CA GLU A 116 -11.64 -12.21 20.73
C GLU A 116 -10.52 -11.35 20.13
N SER A 117 -9.68 -11.95 19.29
CA SER A 117 -8.62 -11.26 18.55
C SER A 117 -8.31 -12.01 17.26
N HIS A 118 -7.64 -11.36 16.31
CA HIS A 118 -7.24 -12.02 15.07
C HIS A 118 -6.28 -13.19 15.33
N GLN A 119 -5.43 -13.10 16.36
CA GLN A 119 -4.54 -14.20 16.76
C GLN A 119 -5.34 -15.38 17.33
N MET A 120 -6.36 -15.11 18.14
CA MET A 120 -7.19 -16.18 18.72
C MET A 120 -8.06 -16.86 17.65
N ASP A 121 -8.46 -16.15 16.60
CA ASP A 121 -9.13 -16.76 15.44
C ASP A 121 -8.23 -17.76 14.71
N TRP A 122 -6.93 -17.45 14.61
CA TRP A 122 -5.93 -18.37 14.07
C TRP A 122 -5.69 -19.56 15.01
N VAL A 123 -5.51 -19.33 16.31
CA VAL A 123 -5.34 -20.40 17.31
C VAL A 123 -6.52 -21.37 17.31
N ARG A 124 -7.75 -20.84 17.20
CA ARG A 124 -8.98 -21.64 17.02
C ARG A 124 -8.87 -22.52 15.77
N ALA A 125 -8.62 -21.90 14.60
CA ALA A 125 -8.55 -22.62 13.33
C ALA A 125 -7.46 -23.72 13.32
N CYS A 126 -6.37 -23.54 14.08
CA CYS A 126 -5.32 -24.55 14.25
C CYS A 126 -5.70 -25.72 15.17
N LYS A 127 -6.68 -25.53 16.07
CA LYS A 127 -7.12 -26.55 17.03
C LYS A 127 -8.35 -27.33 16.54
N GLU A 128 -9.08 -26.80 15.57
CA GLU A 128 -10.18 -27.48 14.91
C GLU A 128 -9.68 -28.62 14.01
N ASP A 129 -10.53 -29.62 13.80
CA ASP A 129 -10.24 -30.70 12.86
C ASP A 129 -10.15 -30.16 11.43
N ALA A 130 -9.18 -30.64 10.64
CA ALA A 130 -8.93 -30.13 9.29
C ALA A 130 -10.12 -30.35 8.34
N ASP A 131 -10.93 -31.38 8.57
CA ASP A 131 -12.06 -31.75 7.71
C ASP A 131 -13.25 -30.79 7.86
N ASP A 132 -13.44 -30.22 9.07
CA ASP A 132 -14.61 -29.39 9.42
C ASP A 132 -14.25 -27.97 9.91
N ARG A 133 -12.97 -27.59 9.88
CA ARG A 133 -12.53 -26.28 10.38
C ARG A 133 -13.13 -25.11 9.60
N THR A 134 -13.49 -24.06 10.32
CA THR A 134 -13.81 -22.78 9.70
C THR A 134 -12.52 -22.00 9.45
N PRO A 135 -12.24 -21.57 8.20
CA PRO A 135 -11.06 -20.75 7.90
C PRO A 135 -10.97 -19.50 8.78
N ALA A 136 -9.73 -19.12 9.12
CA ALA A 136 -9.47 -17.85 9.78
C ALA A 136 -9.99 -16.70 8.89
N ALA A 137 -10.41 -15.59 9.50
CA ALA A 137 -10.99 -14.46 8.77
C ALA A 137 -9.99 -13.78 7.80
N SER A 138 -8.70 -14.06 7.97
CA SER A 138 -7.57 -13.59 7.17
C SER A 138 -6.59 -14.75 6.90
N ASP A 139 -7.08 -15.82 6.28
CA ASP A 139 -6.22 -16.95 5.86
C ASP A 139 -5.26 -16.56 4.71
N PHE A 140 -4.36 -17.47 4.33
CA PHE A 140 -3.31 -17.19 3.34
C PHE A 140 -3.83 -16.91 1.92
N SER A 141 -5.02 -17.38 1.55
CA SER A 141 -5.63 -17.03 0.26
C SER A 141 -5.97 -15.54 0.16
N GLU A 142 -6.15 -14.87 1.29
CA GLU A 142 -6.39 -13.43 1.38
C GLU A 142 -5.09 -12.67 1.71
N ALA A 143 -4.34 -13.16 2.70
CA ALA A 143 -3.14 -12.48 3.20
C ALA A 143 -1.96 -12.52 2.21
N GLY A 144 -1.83 -13.59 1.42
CA GLY A 144 -0.76 -13.73 0.42
C GLY A 144 -0.85 -12.64 -0.66
N PRO A 145 -1.95 -12.58 -1.44
CA PRO A 145 -2.12 -11.55 -2.47
C PRO A 145 -2.09 -10.12 -1.92
N PHE A 146 -2.59 -9.90 -0.70
CA PHE A 146 -2.48 -8.60 -0.06
C PHE A 146 -1.02 -8.23 0.25
N ASN A 147 -0.22 -9.17 0.75
CA ASN A 147 1.20 -8.97 0.98
C ASN A 147 1.96 -8.68 -0.33
N GLU A 148 1.61 -9.36 -1.41
CA GLU A 148 2.19 -9.10 -2.74
C GLU A 148 1.91 -7.67 -3.22
N MET A 149 0.71 -7.13 -2.99
CA MET A 149 0.43 -5.70 -3.25
C MET A 149 1.36 -4.79 -2.43
N VAL A 150 1.57 -5.09 -1.14
CA VAL A 150 2.43 -4.28 -0.27
C VAL A 150 3.89 -4.34 -0.73
N ALA A 151 4.40 -5.53 -1.03
CA ALA A 151 5.74 -5.73 -1.57
C ALA A 151 5.94 -5.01 -2.92
N MET A 152 4.91 -4.99 -3.77
CA MET A 152 4.92 -4.22 -5.02
C MET A 152 5.10 -2.72 -4.78
N GLY A 153 4.50 -2.19 -3.72
CA GLY A 153 4.71 -0.81 -3.31
C GLY A 153 6.16 -0.52 -2.91
N VAL A 154 6.79 -1.45 -2.18
CA VAL A 154 8.21 -1.36 -1.79
C VAL A 154 9.11 -1.36 -3.02
N LEU A 155 8.86 -2.24 -3.99
CA LEU A 155 9.59 -2.27 -5.26
C LEU A 155 9.49 -0.93 -6.00
N ALA A 156 8.29 -0.35 -6.09
CA ALA A 156 8.09 0.94 -6.75
C ALA A 156 8.90 2.07 -6.10
N VAL A 157 9.02 2.06 -4.77
CA VAL A 157 9.84 3.03 -4.04
C VAL A 157 11.33 2.78 -4.26
N ARG A 158 11.78 1.52 -4.25
CA ARG A 158 13.19 1.21 -4.53
C ARG A 158 13.61 1.52 -5.96
N LEU A 159 12.67 1.49 -6.90
CA LEU A 159 12.87 1.82 -8.31
C LEU A 159 12.56 3.29 -8.65
N GLN A 160 12.23 4.14 -7.66
CA GLN A 160 11.79 5.53 -7.91
C GLN A 160 12.82 6.37 -8.68
N GLY A 161 14.11 6.04 -8.61
CA GLY A 161 15.19 6.70 -9.35
C GLY A 161 15.08 6.56 -10.88
N LEU A 162 14.22 5.66 -11.37
CA LEU A 162 13.87 5.55 -12.78
C LEU A 162 12.98 6.70 -13.28
N ASN A 163 12.39 7.49 -12.37
CA ASN A 163 11.56 8.67 -12.68
C ASN A 163 10.41 8.41 -13.68
N GLN A 164 9.78 7.24 -13.57
CA GLN A 164 8.66 6.84 -14.44
C GLN A 164 7.57 6.07 -13.68
N GLU A 165 6.37 6.01 -14.25
CA GLU A 165 5.36 5.03 -13.85
C GLU A 165 5.82 3.63 -14.28
N LEU A 166 5.73 2.65 -13.41
CA LEU A 166 6.14 1.27 -13.69
C LEU A 166 4.91 0.44 -14.06
N HIS A 167 4.99 -0.30 -15.17
CA HIS A 167 3.95 -1.21 -15.63
C HIS A 167 4.23 -2.61 -15.11
N TRP A 168 3.22 -3.25 -14.52
CA TRP A 168 3.34 -4.52 -13.82
C TRP A 168 2.52 -5.62 -14.50
N ASP A 169 3.17 -6.75 -14.74
CA ASP A 169 2.57 -8.02 -15.16
C ASP A 169 2.58 -8.95 -13.95
N GLY A 170 1.48 -8.93 -13.19
CA GLY A 170 1.38 -9.66 -11.92
C GLY A 170 1.35 -11.17 -12.05
N ASP A 171 0.73 -11.69 -13.11
CA ASP A 171 0.69 -13.13 -13.35
C ASP A 171 2.09 -13.71 -13.62
N ASN A 172 2.99 -12.90 -14.21
CA ASN A 172 4.38 -13.28 -14.48
C ASN A 172 5.40 -12.66 -13.52
N MET A 173 4.93 -11.94 -12.49
CA MET A 173 5.75 -11.26 -11.50
C MET A 173 6.91 -10.43 -12.10
N ARG A 174 6.62 -9.52 -13.05
CA ARG A 174 7.65 -8.68 -13.68
C ARG A 174 7.18 -7.27 -14.08
N PHE A 175 8.13 -6.35 -14.11
CA PHE A 175 7.93 -5.06 -14.77
C PHE A 175 8.12 -5.18 -16.28
N THR A 176 7.30 -4.47 -17.06
CA THR A 176 7.28 -4.61 -18.53
C THR A 176 7.85 -3.40 -19.28
N ASN A 177 8.14 -2.30 -18.59
CA ASN A 177 8.55 -1.04 -19.20
C ASN A 177 9.89 -0.49 -18.68
N ILE A 178 10.67 -1.27 -17.93
CA ILE A 178 12.02 -0.87 -17.51
C ILE A 178 12.99 -1.12 -18.67
N PRO A 179 13.68 -0.10 -19.21
CA PRO A 179 14.67 -0.28 -20.26
C PRO A 179 15.77 -1.26 -19.85
N ALA A 180 16.26 -2.07 -20.79
CA ALA A 180 17.26 -3.12 -20.50
C ALA A 180 18.53 -2.58 -19.82
N GLU A 181 18.98 -1.39 -20.23
CA GLU A 181 20.19 -0.72 -19.72
C GLU A 181 19.91 0.25 -18.54
N ALA A 182 18.67 0.29 -18.04
CA ALA A 182 18.33 1.20 -16.95
C ALA A 182 19.11 0.85 -15.69
N GLN A 183 19.69 1.86 -15.06
CA GLN A 183 20.46 1.71 -13.83
C GLN A 183 19.83 2.49 -12.68
N ILE A 184 19.96 1.95 -11.48
CA ILE A 184 19.57 2.61 -10.23
C ILE A 184 20.76 2.63 -9.25
N ARG A 185 20.69 3.54 -8.28
CA ARG A 185 21.61 3.62 -7.14
C ARG A 185 20.82 3.92 -5.87
N SER A 186 21.36 3.53 -4.74
CA SER A 186 20.82 3.89 -3.42
C SER A 186 21.89 4.60 -2.58
N VAL A 187 21.46 5.29 -1.53
CA VAL A 187 22.39 5.97 -0.63
C VAL A 187 22.88 5.00 0.44
N ILE A 188 24.19 4.88 0.60
CA ILE A 188 24.81 4.11 1.68
C ILE A 188 24.83 4.96 2.95
N LYS A 189 25.22 6.23 2.80
CA LYS A 189 25.38 7.17 3.91
C LYS A 189 25.04 8.58 3.46
N ASP A 190 24.27 9.28 4.29
CA ASP A 190 24.03 10.72 4.16
C ASP A 190 24.99 11.46 5.09
N GLY A 191 26.13 11.89 4.57
CA GLY A 191 27.10 12.68 5.31
C GLY A 191 26.61 14.12 5.48
N PHE A 192 26.84 14.68 6.67
CA PHE A 192 26.52 16.07 6.98
C PHE A 192 27.70 16.72 7.69
N HIS A 193 28.15 17.87 7.19
CA HIS A 193 29.13 18.69 7.89
C HIS A 193 28.83 20.18 7.73
N ILE A 194 29.26 20.97 8.72
CA ILE A 194 29.11 22.43 8.74
C ILE A 194 30.49 23.06 8.71
N THR A 195 30.72 23.94 7.74
CA THR A 195 31.96 24.74 7.65
C THR A 195 31.56 26.22 7.65
N ASP A 196 32.04 26.98 8.64
CA ASP A 196 31.71 28.41 8.80
C ASP A 196 30.19 28.72 8.77
N GLY A 197 29.39 27.83 9.35
CA GLY A 197 27.93 27.94 9.36
C GLY A 197 27.23 27.49 8.07
N HIS A 198 27.97 27.09 7.04
CA HIS A 198 27.41 26.53 5.81
C HIS A 198 27.21 25.01 5.91
N PRO A 199 25.96 24.52 5.87
CA PRO A 199 25.70 23.09 5.82
C PRO A 199 26.07 22.54 4.43
N THR A 200 26.75 21.40 4.41
CA THR A 200 26.98 20.62 3.20
C THR A 200 26.58 19.18 3.44
N PHE A 201 26.01 18.57 2.40
CA PHE A 201 25.59 17.18 2.41
C PHE A 201 26.49 16.41 1.44
N ASP A 202 27.12 15.35 1.93
CA ASP A 202 28.02 14.50 1.16
C ASP A 202 27.49 13.06 1.19
N LYS A 203 26.82 12.67 0.10
CA LYS A 203 26.16 11.37 0.00
C LYS A 203 27.13 10.36 -0.60
N THR A 204 27.32 9.26 0.12
CA THR A 204 27.96 8.07 -0.44
C THR A 204 26.89 7.21 -1.10
N TRP A 205 27.06 6.92 -2.39
CA TRP A 205 26.13 6.11 -3.18
C TRP A 205 26.67 4.71 -3.42
N THR A 206 25.79 3.76 -3.66
CA THR A 206 26.17 2.46 -4.22
C THR A 206 26.70 2.61 -5.65
N ASP A 207 27.45 1.61 -6.10
CA ASP A 207 27.67 1.44 -7.53
C ASP A 207 26.33 1.30 -8.27
N PRO A 208 26.23 1.76 -9.53
CA PRO A 208 25.04 1.54 -10.34
C PRO A 208 24.79 0.05 -10.56
N VAL A 209 23.55 -0.39 -10.36
CA VAL A 209 23.10 -1.76 -10.66
C VAL A 209 22.03 -1.73 -11.75
N ASN A 210 21.89 -2.83 -12.50
CA ASN A 210 20.82 -2.98 -13.48
C ASN A 210 19.45 -3.05 -12.78
N ALA A 211 18.52 -2.21 -13.22
CA ALA A 211 17.21 -2.07 -12.58
C ALA A 211 16.33 -3.33 -12.75
N ASN A 212 16.42 -4.02 -13.89
CA ASN A 212 15.68 -5.26 -14.12
C ASN A 212 16.21 -6.39 -13.24
N GLU A 213 17.53 -6.54 -13.15
CA GLU A 213 18.16 -7.56 -12.30
C GLU A 213 17.85 -7.32 -10.83
N PHE A 214 17.99 -6.08 -10.36
CA PHE A 214 17.65 -5.68 -9.01
C PHE A 214 16.18 -5.96 -8.66
N ALA A 215 15.26 -5.63 -9.57
CA ALA A 215 13.84 -5.93 -9.37
C ALA A 215 13.60 -7.45 -9.29
N GLN A 216 14.20 -8.24 -10.17
CA GLN A 216 14.06 -9.70 -10.15
C GLN A 216 14.63 -10.36 -8.89
N GLU A 217 15.74 -9.84 -8.37
CA GLU A 217 16.33 -10.31 -7.11
C GLU A 217 15.34 -10.12 -5.95
N LEU A 218 14.75 -8.94 -5.83
CA LEU A 218 13.76 -8.62 -4.80
C LEU A 218 12.44 -9.38 -4.95
N ILE A 219 12.06 -9.76 -6.17
CA ILE A 219 10.83 -10.54 -6.43
C ILE A 219 11.00 -12.02 -6.06
N LYS A 220 12.21 -12.57 -6.20
CA LYS A 220 12.49 -13.99 -5.93
C LYS A 220 12.82 -14.30 -4.46
N HIS A 221 13.21 -13.28 -3.70
CA HIS A 221 13.58 -13.38 -2.29
C HIS A 221 12.35 -13.43 -1.37
#